data_AF-A0ABD6B902-F1
#
_entry.id   AF-A0ABD6B902-F1
#
_cell.length_a   1.000
_cell.length_b   1.000
_cell.length_c   1.000
_cell.angle_alpha   90.00
_cell.angle_beta   90.00
_cell.angle_gamma   90.00
#
_symmetry.space_group_name_H-M   'P 1'
#
loop_
_entity.id
_entity.type
_entity.pdbx_description
1 polymer ?
#
loop_
_entity_poly.entity_id
_entity_poly.type
_entity_poly.pdbx_seq_one_letter_code
_entity_poly.pdbx_strand_id
1 'polypeptide(L)' 'MTSDDSADEPAPEEPDADEMDDDEAMALGIGLGVSLGAAIGLSLENLAVGMGIGLALGAAFGAAFAERE' A
#
# COMPACT_ATOMS: atom_id res chain seq x y z
N MET A 1 -6.81 42.44 -29.67
CA MET A 1 -7.69 42.43 -28.49
C MET A 1 -8.28 41.03 -28.45
N THR A 2 -7.65 40.14 -27.68
CA THR A 2 -8.08 39.70 -26.33
C THR A 2 -9.39 38.91 -26.46
N SER A 3 -9.48 37.65 -26.06
CA SER A 3 -8.76 36.92 -25.02
C SER A 3 -8.69 35.46 -25.49
N ASP A 4 -7.52 34.83 -25.42
CA ASP A 4 -7.21 33.99 -24.27
C ASP A 4 -8.32 32.93 -24.10
N ASP A 5 -8.32 31.97 -25.03
CA ASP A 5 -8.88 30.64 -24.81
C ASP A 5 -7.90 29.98 -23.82
N SER A 6 -7.96 30.46 -22.57
CA SER A 6 -7.21 29.91 -21.47
C SER A 6 -7.64 28.45 -21.38
N ALA A 7 -6.67 27.56 -21.61
CA ALA A 7 -6.80 26.16 -21.30
C ALA A 7 -7.36 26.05 -19.89
N ASP A 8 -8.65 25.71 -19.80
CA ASP A 8 -9.24 25.17 -18.59
C ASP A 8 -8.74 23.71 -18.53
N GLU A 9 -7.44 23.56 -18.31
CA GLU A 9 -6.86 22.30 -17.91
C GLU A 9 -7.48 22.02 -16.54
N PRO A 10 -8.31 20.96 -16.39
CA PRO A 10 -8.91 20.66 -15.11
C PRO A 10 -7.76 20.47 -14.13
N ALA A 11 -7.76 21.29 -13.06
CA ALA A 11 -6.78 21.20 -11.99
C ALA A 11 -6.73 19.74 -11.51
N PRO A 12 -5.54 19.17 -11.27
CA PRO A 12 -5.43 17.78 -10.81
C PRO A 12 -6.28 17.65 -9.55
N GLU A 13 -7.28 16.77 -9.58
CA GLU A 13 -8.06 16.42 -8.41
C GLU A 13 -7.06 15.87 -7.38
N GLU A 14 -6.85 16.63 -6.29
CA GLU A 14 -6.01 16.15 -5.22
C GLU A 14 -6.71 14.95 -4.60
N PRO A 15 -6.02 13.79 -4.48
CA PRO A 15 -6.65 12.60 -3.91
C PRO A 15 -7.14 12.92 -2.51
N ASP A 16 -8.43 12.67 -2.26
CA ASP A 16 -9.06 12.83 -0.96
C ASP A 16 -8.29 11.98 0.05
N ALA A 17 -7.49 12.62 0.90
CA ALA A 17 -6.51 11.96 1.79
C ALA A 17 -7.13 11.07 2.89
N ASP A 18 -8.45 10.88 2.86
CA ASP A 18 -9.23 10.22 3.90
C ASP A 18 -9.70 8.80 3.50
N GLU A 19 -9.52 8.38 2.25
CA GLU A 19 -9.85 7.01 1.78
C GLU A 19 -8.59 6.30 1.27
N MET A 20 -8.22 5.18 1.91
CA MET A 20 -7.21 4.25 1.39
C MET A 20 -7.95 3.23 0.53
N ASP A 21 -7.63 3.18 -0.76
CA ASP A 21 -8.19 2.18 -1.66
C ASP A 21 -7.59 0.78 -1.41
N ASP A 22 -8.23 -0.23 -1.99
CA ASP A 22 -7.80 -1.63 -1.96
C ASP A 22 -6.32 -1.84 -2.33
N ASP A 23 -5.82 -1.10 -3.33
CA ASP A 23 -4.45 -1.23 -3.83
C ASP A 23 -3.44 -0.66 -2.82
N GLU A 24 -3.75 0.48 -2.21
CA GLU A 24 -2.95 1.12 -1.17
C GLU A 24 -2.96 0.28 0.12
N ALA A 25 -4.12 -0.26 0.51
CA ALA A 25 -4.25 -1.20 1.62
C ALA A 25 -3.40 -2.46 1.41
N MET A 26 -3.44 -3.03 0.21
CA MET A 26 -2.60 -4.19 -0.16
C MET A 26 -1.11 -3.84 -0.17
N ALA A 27 -0.73 -2.69 -0.74
CA ALA A 27 0.66 -2.23 -0.75
C ALA A 27 1.21 -2.06 0.66
N LEU A 28 0.42 -1.45 1.56
CA LEU A 28 0.76 -1.27 2.97
C LEU A 28 0.89 -2.62 3.68
N GLY A 29 -0.06 -3.54 3.47
CA GLY A 29 -0.04 -4.89 4.02
C GLY A 29 1.22 -5.66 3.61
N ILE A 30 1.53 -5.71 2.31
CA ILE A 30 2.72 -6.39 1.80
C ILE A 30 4.00 -5.74 2.31
N GLY A 31 4.10 -4.41 2.34
CA GLY A 31 5.26 -3.69 2.88
C GLY A 31 5.54 -4.03 4.36
N LEU A 32 4.48 -4.05 5.18
CA LEU A 32 4.56 -4.50 6.57
C LEU A 32 4.96 -5.98 6.68
N GLY A 33 4.34 -6.84 5.88
CA GLY A 33 4.63 -8.27 5.88
C GLY A 33 6.07 -8.60 5.51
N VAL A 34 6.62 -7.96 4.48
CA VAL A 34 8.00 -8.17 4.03
C VAL A 34 9.00 -7.68 5.07
N SER A 35 8.78 -6.50 5.67
CA SER A 35 9.68 -5.96 6.69
C SER A 35 9.69 -6.81 7.97
N LEU A 36 8.52 -7.23 8.47
CA LEU A 36 8.42 -8.15 9.60
C LEU A 36 9.01 -9.53 9.26
N GLY A 37 8.68 -10.06 8.10
CA GLY A 37 9.17 -11.37 7.65
C GLY A 37 10.69 -11.42 7.52
N ALA A 38 11.29 -10.34 7.01
CA ALA A 38 12.73 -10.18 6.97
C ALA A 38 13.33 -10.13 8.39
N ALA A 39 12.76 -9.33 9.29
CA ALA A 39 13.25 -9.22 10.68
C ALA A 39 13.16 -10.56 11.43
N ILE A 40 12.03 -11.26 11.31
CA ILE A 40 11.82 -12.58 11.92
C ILE A 40 12.75 -13.62 11.29
N GLY A 41 12.85 -13.65 9.95
CA GLY A 41 13.68 -14.61 9.23
C GLY A 41 15.16 -14.48 9.53
N LEU A 42 15.65 -13.24 9.65
CA LEU A 42 17.02 -12.97 10.10
C LEU A 42 17.24 -13.39 11.56
N SER A 43 16.26 -13.15 12.44
CA SER A 43 16.34 -13.54 13.85
C SER A 43 16.34 -15.05 14.07
N LEU A 44 15.64 -15.80 13.20
CA LEU A 44 15.57 -17.26 13.23
C LEU A 44 16.64 -17.94 12.38
N GLU A 45 17.54 -17.18 11.75
CA GLU A 45 18.53 -17.67 10.78
C GLU A 45 17.90 -18.48 9.63
N ASN A 46 16.62 -18.24 9.36
CA ASN A 46 15.84 -18.93 8.34
C ASN A 46 14.91 -17.94 7.62
N LEU A 47 15.46 -17.34 6.58
CA LEU A 47 14.76 -16.34 5.77
C LEU A 47 13.52 -16.92 5.07
N ALA A 48 13.55 -18.19 4.66
CA ALA A 48 12.43 -18.83 4.00
C ALA A 48 11.20 -18.92 4.93
N VAL A 49 11.42 -19.33 6.18
CA VAL A 49 10.36 -19.38 7.19
C VAL A 49 9.87 -17.97 7.54
N GLY A 50 10.79 -17.03 7.77
CA GLY A 50 10.44 -15.64 8.07
C GLY A 50 9.61 -14.99 6.96
N MET A 51 10.00 -15.16 5.69
CA MET A 51 9.25 -14.63 4.56
C MET A 51 7.91 -15.33 4.35
N GLY A 52 7.82 -16.64 4.59
CA GLY A 52 6.54 -17.36 4.56
C GLY A 52 5.54 -16.80 5.57
N ILE A 53 6.00 -16.56 6.80
CA ILE A 53 5.17 -15.94 7.86
C ILE A 53 4.85 -14.49 7.51
N GLY A 54 5.85 -13.71 7.11
CA GLY A 54 5.71 -12.30 6.80
C GLY A 54 4.74 -12.03 5.65
N LEU A 55 4.86 -12.78 4.55
CA LEU A 55 3.94 -12.66 3.41
C LEU A 55 2.51 -13.07 3.78
N ALA A 56 2.33 -14.14 4.57
CA ALA A 56 1.01 -14.54 5.04
C ALA A 56 0.35 -13.46 5.90
N LEU A 57 1.10 -12.86 6.82
CA LEU A 57 0.62 -11.74 7.64
C LEU A 57 0.35 -10.49 6.81
N GLY A 58 1.25 -10.16 5.87
CA GLY A 58 1.09 -8.99 5.01
C GLY A 58 -0.13 -9.09 4.11
N ALA A 59 -0.37 -10.26 3.51
CA ALA A 59 -1.58 -10.52 2.73
C ALA A 59 -2.84 -10.48 3.60
N ALA A 60 -2.79 -11.02 4.82
CA ALA A 60 -3.92 -10.98 5.75
C ALA A 60 -4.26 -9.55 6.18
N PHE A 61 -3.25 -8.71 6.47
CA PHE A 61 -3.46 -7.32 6.82
C PHE A 61 -3.92 -6.48 5.62
N GLY A 62 -3.33 -6.69 4.44
CA GLY A 62 -3.76 -6.03 3.22
C GLY A 62 -5.23 -6.31 2.92
N ALA A 63 -5.65 -7.58 2.95
CA ALA A 63 -7.05 -7.95 2.80
C ALA A 63 -7.96 -7.38 3.89
N ALA A 64 -7.50 -7.37 5.15
CA ALA A 64 -8.30 -6.86 6.27
C ALA A 64 -8.45 -5.33 6.28
N PHE A 65 -7.57 -4.59 5.60
CA PHE A 65 -7.66 -3.14 5.44
C PHE A 65 -8.43 -2.75 4.18
N ALA A 66 -8.29 -3.52 3.10
CA ALA A 66 -9.11 -3.43 1.89
C ALA A 66 -10.61 -3.62 2.22
N GLU A 67 -10.94 -4.61 3.04
CA GLU A 67 -12.35 -4.94 3.35
C GLU A 67 -13.02 -4.01 4.39
N ARG A 68 -12.46 -2.84 4.65
CA ARG A 68 -13.03 -1.83 5.57
C ARG A 68 -13.82 -0.72 4.86
N GLU A 69 -14.15 -0.95 3.58
CA GLU A 69 -15.01 -0.13 2.73
C GLU A 69 -16.49 -0.56 2.77
#